data_AF-A0A2E0YSE9-F1
#
_entry.id   AF-A0A2E0YSE9-F1
#
_cell.length_a   1.000
_cell.length_b   1.000
_cell.length_c   1.000
_cell.angle_alpha   90.00
_cell.angle_beta   90.00
_cell.angle_gamma   90.00
#
_symmetry.space_group_name_H-M   'P 1'
#
loop_
_entity.id
_entity.type
_entity.pdbx_description
1 polymer ?
#
loop_
_entity_poly.entity_id
_entity_poly.type
_entity_poly.pdbx_seq_one_letter_code
_entity_poly.pdbx_strand_id
1 'polypeptide(L)'
;MGIPARRWLIAIGVAFYLYFLLPATAAAFYELYHLTHIDAVYWGYSGFKAAGYYFGVWEYRELTCLGLAAAILLLPTIITRLRRA
;
A
#
# COMPACT_ATOMS: atom_id res chain seq x y z
N MET A 1 4.28 25.85 -8.13
CA MET A 1 4.97 24.65 -7.60
C MET A 1 4.24 23.42 -8.10
N GLY A 2 4.76 22.76 -9.13
CA GLY A 2 4.23 21.47 -9.59
C GLY A 2 4.53 20.35 -8.59
N ILE A 3 3.74 19.28 -8.62
CA ILE A 3 4.02 18.09 -7.82
C ILE A 3 5.21 17.36 -8.46
N PRO A 4 6.29 17.04 -7.72
CA PRO A 4 7.45 16.37 -8.29
C PRO A 4 7.10 14.96 -8.78
N ALA A 5 7.70 14.54 -9.90
CA ALA A 5 7.48 13.23 -10.52
C ALA A 5 7.65 12.06 -9.54
N ARG A 6 8.62 12.15 -8.62
CA ARG A 6 8.83 11.14 -7.56
C ARG A 6 7.56 10.89 -6.73
N ARG A 7 6.76 11.91 -6.44
CA ARG A 7 5.52 11.74 -5.65
C ARG A 7 4.43 11.03 -6.45
N TRP A 8 4.34 11.32 -7.75
CA TRP A 8 3.47 10.58 -8.65
C TRP A 8 3.84 9.11 -8.70
N LEU A 9 5.13 8.79 -8.86
CA LEU A 9 5.61 7.41 -8.85
C LEU A 9 5.27 6.68 -7.55
N ILE A 10 5.46 7.34 -6.40
CA ILE A 10 5.09 6.75 -5.09
C ILE A 10 3.58 6.56 -4.98
N ALA A 11 2.77 7.55 -5.35
CA ALA A 11 1.31 7.47 -5.25
C ALA A 11 0.75 6.35 -6.13
N ILE A 12 1.20 6.26 -7.39
CA ILE A 12 0.83 5.20 -8.32
C ILE A 12 1.32 3.85 -7.79
N GLY A 13 2.59 3.76 -7.38
CA GLY A 13 3.17 2.52 -6.85
C GLY A 13 2.41 1.98 -5.65
N VAL A 14 2.04 2.84 -4.70
CA VAL A 14 1.26 2.45 -3.52
C VAL A 14 -0.14 1.98 -3.91
N ALA A 15 -0.84 2.70 -4.79
CA ALA A 15 -2.18 2.31 -5.24
C ALA A 15 -2.17 0.96 -5.95
N PHE A 16 -1.23 0.74 -6.86
CA PHE A 16 -1.07 -0.54 -7.56
C PHE A 16 -0.66 -1.67 -6.61
N TYR A 17 0.23 -1.39 -5.66
CA TYR A 17 0.63 -2.38 -4.66
C TYR A 17 -0.57 -2.87 -3.85
N LEU A 18 -1.39 -1.95 -3.35
CA LEU A 18 -2.59 -2.27 -2.58
C LEU A 18 -3.64 -3.01 -3.42
N TYR A 19 -3.81 -2.63 -4.68
CA TYR A 19 -4.83 -3.22 -5.54
C TYR A 19 -4.46 -4.63 -6.03
N PHE A 20 -3.19 -4.86 -6.37
CA PHE A 20 -2.76 -6.09 -7.06
C PHE A 20 -1.79 -6.97 -6.26
N LEU A 21 -0.89 -6.38 -5.47
CA LEU A 21 0.28 -7.12 -4.96
C LEU A 21 0.10 -7.70 -3.56
N LEU A 22 -0.91 -7.29 -2.78
CA LEU A 22 -1.13 -7.84 -1.42
C LEU A 22 -1.18 -9.39 -1.40
N PRO A 23 -1.93 -10.08 -2.28
CA PRO A 23 -1.94 -11.53 -2.32
C PRO A 23 -0.60 -12.14 -2.76
N ALA A 24 0.10 -11.48 -3.71
CA ALA A 24 1.41 -11.91 -4.16
C ALA A 24 2.46 -11.80 -3.05
N THR A 25 2.41 -10.73 -2.25
CA THR A 25 3.26 -10.58 -1.05
C THR A 25 2.97 -11.69 -0.05
N ALA A 26 1.69 -12.04 0.17
CA ALA A 26 1.37 -13.18 1.03
C ALA A 26 2.01 -14.48 0.52
N ALA A 27 1.90 -14.78 -0.77
CA ALA A 27 2.53 -15.96 -1.37
C ALA A 27 4.07 -15.97 -1.16
N ALA A 28 4.74 -14.84 -1.37
CA ALA A 28 6.18 -14.72 -1.14
C ALA A 28 6.56 -14.99 0.33
N PHE A 29 5.79 -14.49 1.30
CA PHE A 29 6.02 -14.77 2.72
C PHE A 29 5.75 -16.25 3.06
N TYR A 30 4.75 -16.86 2.42
CA TYR A 30 4.47 -18.29 2.59
C TYR A 30 5.66 -19.14 2.15
N GLU A 31 6.19 -18.87 0.96
CA GLU A 31 7.38 -19.56 0.43
C GLU A 31 8.61 -19.31 1.32
N LEU A 32 8.84 -18.07 1.74
CA LEU A 32 9.95 -17.72 2.63
C LEU A 32 9.85 -18.44 3.98
N TYR A 33 8.65 -18.59 4.54
CA TYR A 33 8.46 -19.38 5.75
C TYR A 33 8.81 -20.85 5.53
N HIS A 34 8.46 -21.45 4.39
CA HIS A 34 8.81 -22.84 4.09
C HIS A 34 10.32 -23.06 3.95
N LEU A 35 11.07 -22.03 3.56
CA LEU A 35 12.52 -22.10 3.47
C LEU A 35 13.22 -21.85 4.81
N THR A 36 12.66 -21.00 5.66
CA THR A 36 13.34 -20.49 6.86
C THR A 36 12.80 -21.04 8.17
N HIS A 37 11.54 -21.50 8.19
CA HIS A 37 10.77 -21.86 9.38
C HIS A 37 10.77 -20.79 10.48
N ILE A 38 10.94 -19.52 10.13
CA ILE A 38 10.90 -18.41 11.09
C ILE A 38 9.44 -18.01 11.32
N ASP A 39 8.94 -18.17 12.54
CA ASP A 39 7.54 -17.88 12.88
C ASP A 39 7.12 -16.45 12.56
N ALA A 40 8.00 -15.46 12.74
CA ALA A 40 7.72 -14.07 12.39
C ALA A 40 7.35 -13.90 10.90
N VAL A 41 7.92 -14.72 10.01
CA VAL A 41 7.58 -14.73 8.58
C VAL A 41 6.17 -15.30 8.36
N TYR A 42 5.78 -16.32 9.11
CA TYR A 42 4.42 -16.88 9.06
C TYR A 42 3.35 -15.87 9.52
N TRP A 43 3.67 -15.05 10.53
CA TRP A 43 2.81 -13.93 10.92
C TRP A 43 2.65 -12.91 9.79
N GLY A 44 3.74 -12.61 9.07
CA GLY A 44 3.71 -11.77 7.87
C GLY A 44 2.80 -12.35 6.79
N TYR A 45 2.96 -13.63 6.46
CA TYR A 45 2.06 -14.35 5.55
C TYR A 45 0.59 -14.20 5.97
N SER A 46 0.28 -14.50 7.22
CA SER A 46 -1.08 -14.47 7.77
C SER A 46 -1.69 -13.07 7.65
N GLY A 47 -0.92 -12.03 7.98
CA GLY A 47 -1.32 -10.64 7.86
C GLY A 47 -1.60 -10.22 6.42
N PHE A 48 -0.67 -10.48 5.50
CA PHE A 48 -0.85 -10.11 4.08
C PHE A 48 -1.96 -10.92 3.40
N LYS A 49 -2.14 -12.19 3.77
CA LYS A 49 -3.25 -13.03 3.28
C LYS A 49 -4.60 -12.45 3.70
N ALA A 50 -4.76 -12.12 4.98
CA ALA A 50 -5.98 -11.51 5.49
C ALA A 50 -6.23 -10.14 4.85
N ALA A 51 -5.20 -9.28 4.80
CA ALA A 51 -5.29 -7.97 4.16
C ALA A 51 -5.69 -8.09 2.69
N GLY A 52 -5.05 -8.96 1.91
CA GLY A 52 -5.36 -9.20 0.51
C GLY A 52 -6.79 -9.71 0.29
N TYR A 53 -7.27 -10.62 1.15
CA TYR A 53 -8.64 -11.12 1.06
C TYR A 53 -9.67 -10.04 1.40
N TYR A 54 -9.59 -9.45 2.60
CA TYR A 54 -10.59 -8.49 3.08
C TYR A 54 -10.57 -7.20 2.27
N PHE A 55 -9.38 -6.68 1.94
CA PHE A 55 -9.27 -5.51 1.07
C PHE A 55 -9.74 -5.84 -0.35
N GLY A 56 -9.51 -7.07 -0.81
CA GLY A 56 -9.91 -7.54 -2.13
C GLY A 56 -11.43 -7.57 -2.34
N VAL A 57 -12.20 -7.98 -1.33
CA VAL A 57 -13.66 -8.04 -1.38
C VAL A 57 -14.36 -6.75 -0.92
N TRP A 58 -13.59 -5.76 -0.47
CA TRP A 58 -14.16 -4.53 0.07
C TRP A 58 -14.68 -3.61 -1.04
N GLU A 59 -15.93 -3.17 -0.90
CA GLU A 59 -16.62 -2.32 -1.89
C GLU A 59 -15.88 -1.00 -2.13
N TYR A 60 -15.23 -0.45 -1.10
CA TYR A 60 -14.51 0.82 -1.20
C TYR A 60 -13.03 0.66 -1.54
N ARG A 61 -12.61 -0.50 -2.05
CA ARG A 61 -11.21 -0.77 -2.43
C ARG A 61 -10.66 0.29 -3.39
N GLU A 62 -11.41 0.61 -4.44
CA GLU A 62 -11.01 1.58 -5.46
C GLU A 62 -10.91 3.01 -4.88
N LEU A 63 -11.95 3.43 -4.16
CA LEU A 63 -11.96 4.73 -3.49
C LEU A 63 -10.81 4.85 -2.48
N THR A 64 -10.47 3.78 -1.77
CA THR A 64 -9.35 3.77 -0.82
C THR A 64 -8.01 3.91 -1.55
N CYS A 65 -7.80 3.19 -2.65
CA CYS A 65 -6.58 3.29 -3.45
C CYS A 65 -6.40 4.71 -4.03
N LEU A 66 -7.46 5.26 -4.61
CA LEU A 66 -7.46 6.62 -5.16
C LEU A 66 -7.31 7.68 -4.07
N GLY A 67 -7.99 7.50 -2.93
CA GLY A 67 -7.91 8.39 -1.78
C GLY A 67 -6.50 8.43 -1.19
N LEU A 68 -5.84 7.28 -1.04
CA LEU A 68 -4.43 7.20 -0.61
C LEU A 68 -3.49 7.86 -1.61
N ALA A 69 -3.67 7.62 -2.91
CA ALA A 69 -2.88 8.27 -3.94
C ALA A 69 -3.04 9.80 -3.89
N ALA A 70 -4.28 10.29 -3.77
CA ALA A 70 -4.57 11.71 -3.62
C ALA A 70 -3.95 12.29 -2.34
N ALA A 71 -4.03 11.57 -1.21
CA ALA A 71 -3.44 11.99 0.05
C ALA A 71 -1.91 12.14 -0.06
N ILE A 72 -1.21 11.19 -0.71
CA ILE A 72 0.23 11.25 -0.96
C ILE A 72 0.60 12.48 -1.80
N LEU A 73 -0.22 12.82 -2.80
CA LEU A 73 0.01 13.96 -3.68
C LEU A 73 -0.28 15.31 -3.01
N LEU A 74 -1.37 15.39 -2.25
CA LEU A 74 -1.96 16.64 -1.78
C LEU A 74 -1.60 17.00 -0.32
N LEU A 75 -1.45 16.05 0.59
CA LEU A 75 -1.15 16.37 1.99
C LEU A 75 0.13 17.19 2.16
N PRO A 76 1.26 16.88 1.49
CA PRO A 76 2.48 17.67 1.65
C PRO A 76 2.32 19.09 1.12
N THR A 77 1.56 19.28 0.03
CA THR A 77 1.33 20.62 -0.54
C THR A 77 0.40 21.44 0.33
N ILE A 78 -0.63 20.83 0.91
CA ILE A 78 -1.54 21.48 1.86
C ILE A 78 -0.79 21.87 3.14
N ILE A 79 -0.02 20.95 3.75
CA ILE A 79 0.73 21.20 4.99
C ILE A 79 1.76 22.31 4.78
N THR A 80 2.50 22.30 3.66
CA THR A 80 3.49 23.34 3.37
C THR A 80 2.87 24.70 3.11
N ARG A 81 1.65 24.76 2.54
CA ARG A 81 0.89 26.01 2.41
C ARG A 81 0.41 26.51 3.77
N LEU A 82 -0.18 25.65 4.60
CA LEU A 82 -0.67 26.02 5.92
C LEU A 82 0.45 26.50 6.86
N ARG A 83 1.67 25.96 6.73
CA ARG A 83 2.84 26.41 7.51
C ARG A 83 3.41 27.76 7.07
N ARG A 84 3.01 28.27 5.90
CA ARG A 84 3.50 29.54 5.33
C ARG A 84 2.49 30.68 5.42
N ALA A 85 1.25 30.38 5.82
CA ALA A 85 0.21 31.36 6.15
C ALA A 85 0.31 31.73 7.64
#